data_AF-A0A160VI51-F1
#
_entry.id   AF-A0A160VI51-F1
#
_cell.length_a   1.000
_cell.length_b   1.000
_cell.length_c   1.000
_cell.angle_alpha   90.00
_cell.angle_beta   90.00
_cell.angle_gamma   90.00
#
_symmetry.space_group_name_H-M   'P 1'
#
loop_
_entity.id
_entity.type
_entity.pdbx_description
1 polymer ?
#
loop_
_entity_poly.entity_id
_entity_poly.type
_entity_poly.pdbx_seq_one_letter_code
_entity_poly.pdbx_strand_id
1 'polypeptide(L)' 'MILFGINVKAGLSQKQIVECCQSLKDDLKRKFDGFEINIKVSPLHRY' A
#
# COMPACT_ATOMS: atom_id res chain seq x y z
N MET A 1 -1.03 12.57 -10.14
CA MET A 1 -1.40 11.24 -9.60
C MET A 1 -0.14 10.46 -9.35
N ILE A 2 0.11 10.03 -8.11
CA ILE A 2 1.28 9.23 -7.77
C ILE A 2 0.79 7.80 -7.50
N LEU A 3 1.34 6.84 -8.24
CA LEU A 3 1.00 5.43 -8.12
C LEU A 3 2.08 4.71 -7.31
N PHE A 4 1.68 4.07 -6.21
CA PHE A 4 2.58 3.23 -5.41
C PHE A 4 2.16 1.76 -5.53
N GLY A 5 3.11 0.91 -5.94
CA GLY A 5 2.96 -0.54 -5.88
C GLY A 5 3.65 -1.06 -4.62
N ILE A 6 2.91 -1.74 -3.76
CA ILE A 6 3.48 -2.42 -2.59
C ILE A 6 3.38 -3.93 -2.75
N ASN A 7 4.53 -4.58 -2.63
CA ASN A 7 4.66 -6.03 -2.60
C ASN A 7 4.52 -6.51 -1.16
N VAL A 8 3.44 -7.23 -0.87
CA VAL A 8 3.20 -7.80 0.45
C VAL A 8 3.63 -9.25 0.48
N LYS A 9 4.33 -9.64 1.56
CA LYS A 9 4.83 -11.00 1.74
C LYS A 9 3.65 -11.99 1.77
N ALA A 10 3.77 -13.08 1.03
CA ALA A 10 2.79 -14.17 1.06
C ALA A 10 2.75 -14.76 2.49
N GLY A 11 1.55 -14.78 3.09
CA GLY A 11 1.33 -15.19 4.48
C GLY A 11 0.78 -14.09 5.39
N LEU A 12 0.74 -12.83 4.94
CA LEU A 12 0.00 -11.78 5.63
C LEU A 12 -1.51 -11.96 5.43
N SER A 13 -2.26 -11.91 6.53
CA SER A 13 -3.72 -11.89 6.47
C SER A 13 -4.21 -10.62 5.79
N GLN A 14 -5.34 -10.68 5.07
CA GLN A 14 -5.94 -9.49 4.43
C GLN A 14 -6.08 -8.31 5.39
N LYS A 15 -6.40 -8.57 6.67
CA LYS A 15 -6.50 -7.53 7.70
C LYS A 15 -5.18 -6.79 7.93
N GLN A 16 -4.06 -7.51 8.03
CA GLN A 16 -2.73 -6.93 8.18
C GLN A 16 -2.29 -6.17 6.93
N ILE A 17 -2.69 -6.65 5.75
CA ILE A 17 -2.44 -5.98 4.46
C ILE A 17 -3.20 -4.65 4.41
N VAL A 18 -4.46 -4.64 4.80
CA VAL A 18 -5.30 -3.43 4.83
C VAL A 18 -4.75 -2.44 5.85
N GLU A 19 -4.45 -2.86 7.08
CA GLU A 19 -3.87 -2.00 8.12
C GLU A 19 -2.55 -1.38 7.66
N CYS A 20 -1.65 -2.17 7.07
CA CYS A 20 -0.38 -1.69 6.54
C CYS A 20 -0.58 -0.68 5.40
N CYS A 21 -1.45 -1.00 4.42
CA CYS A 21 -1.76 -0.11 3.31
C CYS A 21 -2.38 1.21 3.78
N GLN A 22 -3.20 1.16 4.82
CA GLN A 22 -3.89 2.32 5.38
C GLN A 22 -2.93 3.24 6.13
N SER A 23 -2.03 2.68 6.96
CA SER A 23 -0.94 3.46 7.59
C SER A 23 -0.02 4.08 6.55
N LEU A 24 0.39 3.32 5.52
CA LEU A 24 1.19 3.83 4.40
C LEU A 24 0.49 4.97 3.68
N LYS A 25 -0.82 4.84 3.43
CA LYS A 25 -1.60 5.88 2.76
C LYS A 25 -1.66 7.16 3.57
N ASP A 26 -1.78 7.07 4.90
CA ASP A 26 -1.83 8.23 5.79
C ASP A 26 -0.50 8.99 5.81
N ASP A 27 0.62 8.26 5.95
CA ASP A 27 1.97 8.83 5.86
C ASP A 27 2.23 9.47 4.49
N LEU A 28 1.85 8.78 3.42
CA LEU A 28 2.01 9.26 2.05
C LEU A 28 1.14 10.50 1.81
N LYS A 29 -0.11 10.51 2.30
CA LYS A 29 -1.01 11.65 2.14
C LYS A 29 -0.49 12.88 2.89
N ARG A 30 0.08 12.68 4.09
CA ARG A 30 0.71 13.74 4.87
C ARG A 30 1.98 14.29 4.20
N LYS A 31 2.73 13.43 3.50
CA LYS A 31 3.99 13.81 2.84
C LYS A 31 3.80 14.40 1.44
N PHE A 32 2.76 13.97 0.73
CA PHE A 32 2.41 14.40 -0.62
C PHE A 32 1.01 15.04 -0.62
N ASP A 33 0.84 16.03 0.26
CA ASP A 33 -0.41 16.78 0.34
C ASP A 33 -0.67 17.51 -1.00
N GLY A 34 -1.87 17.32 -1.56
CA GLY A 34 -2.25 17.84 -2.87
C GLY A 34 -2.12 16.85 -4.05
N PHE A 35 -1.60 15.65 -3.84
CA PHE A 35 -1.59 14.59 -4.87
C PHE A 35 -2.56 13.45 -4.56
N GLU A 36 -3.25 12.96 -5.58
CA GLU A 36 -4.03 11.74 -5.47
C GLU A 36 -3.10 10.52 -5.42
N ILE A 37 -3.14 9.82 -4.28
CA ILE A 37 -2.29 8.65 -3.98
C ILE A 37 -3.11 7.39 -4.15
N ASN A 38 -2.71 6.57 -5.11
CA ASN A 38 -3.34 5.30 -5.41
C ASN A 38 -2.35 4.16 -5.12
N ILE A 39 -2.71 3.32 -4.15
CA ILE A 39 -1.86 2.21 -3.69
C ILE A 39 -2.45 0.91 -4.23
N LYS A 40 -1.69 0.23 -5.10
CA LYS A 40 -2.01 -1.12 -5.54
C LYS A 40 -1.26 -2.11 -4.68
N VAL A 41 -2.01 -2.98 -4.02
CA VAL A 41 -1.47 -4.13 -3.31
C VAL A 41 -1.44 -5.30 -4.26
N SER A 42 -0.31 -5.99 -4.34
CA SER A 42 -0.20 -7.28 -5.03
C SER A 42 0.48 -8.28 -4.10
N PRO A 43 -0.09 -9.50 -3.96
CA PRO A 43 0.61 -10.57 -3.25
C PRO A 43 1.93 -10.85 -3.98
N LEU A 44 3.02 -11.02 -3.23
CA LEU A 44 4.30 -11.39 -3.80
C LEU A 44 4.16 -12.75 -4.50
N HIS A 45 3.99 -12.73 -5.81
CA HIS A 45 3.93 -13.92 -6.65
C HIS A 45 5.32 -14.58 -6.56
N ARG A 46 5.40 -15.71 -5.85
CA ARG A 46 6.55 -16.59 -5.91
C ARG A 46 6.23 -17.66 -6.96
N TYR A 47 6.86 -17.55 -8.11
CA TYR A 47 6.99 -18.66 -9.07
C TYR A 47 8.05 -19.63 -8.56
#